data_AF-A0A950VE32-F1
#
_entry.id   AF-A0A950VE32-F1
#
_cell.length_a   1.000
_cell.length_b   1.000
_cell.length_c   1.000
_cell.angle_alpha   90.00
_cell.angle_beta   90.00
_cell.angle_gamma   90.00
#
_symmetry.space_group_name_H-M   'P 1'
#
loop_
_entity.id
_entity.type
_entity.pdbx_description
1 polymer ?
#
loop_
_entity_poly.entity_id
_entity_poly.type
_entity_poly.pdbx_seq_one_letter_code
_entity_poly.pdbx_strand_id
1 'polypeptide(L)' 'HAGMHGANKFGLASLANLDKLPPKGAILITAPLKITGGTGSPCRVLALVAW' A
#
# COMPACT_ATOMS: atom_id res chain seq x y z
N HIS A 1 8.31 10.33 -5.12
CA HIS A 1 8.96 9.36 -6.02
C HIS A 1 10.47 9.26 -5.80
N ALA A 2 11.28 10.24 -6.21
CA ALA A 2 12.75 10.15 -6.15
C ALA A 2 13.31 9.73 -4.77
N GLY A 3 12.92 10.42 -3.68
CA GLY A 3 13.39 10.07 -2.33
C GLY A 3 12.95 8.68 -1.84
N MET A 4 11.67 8.33 -2.04
CA MET A 4 11.13 7.04 -1.58
C MET A 4 11.71 5.85 -2.37
N HIS A 5 11.66 5.91 -3.70
CA HIS A 5 12.14 4.81 -4.54
C HIS A 5 13.67 4.72 -4.51
N GLY A 6 14.37 5.85 -4.40
CA GLY A 6 15.82 5.89 -4.17
C GLY A 6 16.24 5.23 -2.86
N ALA A 7 15.35 5.22 -1.85
CA ALA A 7 15.54 4.52 -0.57
C ALA A 7 14.94 3.11 -0.54
N ASN A 8 14.63 2.52 -1.71
CA ASN A 8 14.03 1.19 -1.86
C ASN A 8 12.72 1.02 -1.05
N LYS A 9 11.89 2.06 -1.03
CA LYS A 9 10.54 2.05 -0.42
C LYS A 9 9.46 1.98 -1.51
N PHE A 10 8.30 1.49 -1.14
CA PHE A 10 7.14 1.32 -2.02
C PHE A 10 6.18 2.51 -1.93
N GLY A 11 5.41 2.74 -3.00
CA GLY A 11 4.33 3.73 -3.06
C GLY A 11 2.99 3.07 -3.33
N LEU A 12 1.93 3.65 -2.75
CA LEU A 12 0.53 3.31 -3.03
C LEU A 12 -0.19 4.59 -3.45
N ALA A 13 -1.06 4.49 -4.45
CA ALA A 13 -1.88 5.58 -4.95
C ALA A 13 -3.34 5.13 -5.08
N SER A 14 -4.26 6.10 -5.13
CA SER A 14 -5.70 5.85 -5.31
C SER A 14 -6.30 4.89 -4.27
N LEU A 15 -5.85 4.97 -3.02
CA LEU A 15 -6.46 4.22 -1.90
C LEU A 15 -7.88 4.75 -1.63
N ALA A 16 -8.77 3.84 -1.27
CA ALA A 16 -10.16 4.14 -0.92
C ALA A 16 -10.42 3.88 0.57
N ASN A 17 -11.46 4.52 1.11
CA ASN A 17 -11.95 4.32 2.50
C ASN A 17 -10.94 4.67 3.61
N LEU A 18 -10.01 5.59 3.35
CA LEU A 18 -9.03 6.02 4.38
C LEU A 18 -9.70 6.69 5.58
N ASP A 19 -10.88 7.29 5.38
CA ASP A 19 -11.76 7.85 6.41
C ASP A 19 -12.25 6.83 7.44
N LYS A 20 -12.20 5.53 7.10
CA LYS A 20 -12.61 4.43 7.98
C LYS A 20 -11.46 3.88 8.84
N LEU A 21 -10.25 4.44 8.72
CA LEU A 21 -9.08 3.98 9.45
C LEU A 21 -8.82 4.85 10.69
N PRO A 22 -8.39 4.27 11.82
CA PRO A 22 -7.88 5.06 12.93
C PRO A 22 -6.56 5.76 12.51
N PRO A 23 -6.19 6.89 13.14
CA PRO A 23 -4.93 7.58 12.84
C PRO A 23 -3.68 6.70 13.02
N LYS A 24 -3.75 5.68 13.89
CA LYS A 24 -2.70 4.69 14.17
C LYS A 24 -3.32 3.34 14.52
N GLY A 25 -2.56 2.26 14.37
CA GLY A 25 -2.94 0.92 14.82
C GLY A 25 -3.53 -0.01 13.74
N ALA A 26 -3.90 0.52 12.58
CA ALA A 26 -4.32 -0.30 11.45
C ALA A 26 -3.12 -1.02 10.79
N ILE A 27 -3.34 -2.24 10.31
CA ILE A 27 -2.37 -3.01 9.52
C ILE A 27 -2.84 -3.07 8.06
N LEU A 28 -1.98 -2.70 7.11
CA LEU A 28 -2.28 -2.75 5.68
C LEU A 28 -1.67 -4.00 5.02
N ILE A 29 -2.47 -4.72 4.25
CA ILE A 29 -2.05 -5.84 3.40
C ILE A 29 -2.05 -5.35 1.94
N THR A 30 -0.89 -5.36 1.30
CA THR A 30 -0.63 -4.65 0.03
C THR A 30 0.07 -5.54 -1.01
N ALA A 31 -0.37 -6.79 -1.14
CA ALA A 31 0.27 -7.78 -2.02
C ALA A 31 0.14 -7.42 -3.52
N PRO A 32 1.23 -7.02 -4.21
CA PRO A 32 1.19 -6.75 -5.64
C PRO A 32 1.12 -8.06 -6.45
N LEU A 33 0.72 -7.96 -7.71
CA LEU A 33 0.80 -9.06 -8.66
C LEU A 33 2.27 -9.41 -8.95
N LYS A 34 2.56 -10.70 -9.09
CA LYS A 34 3.91 -11.20 -9.41
C LYS A 34 4.19 -11.10 -10.92
N ILE A 35 4.40 -9.88 -11.39
CA ILE A 35 4.73 -9.59 -12.79
C ILE A 35 6.25 -9.72 -12.99
N THR A 36 6.70 -10.50 -13.97
CA THR A 36 8.13 -10.64 -14.31
C THR A 36 8.72 -9.29 -14.71
N GLY A 37 9.72 -8.82 -13.98
CA GLY A 37 10.32 -7.49 -14.20
C GLY A 37 9.39 -6.30 -13.88
N GLY A 38 8.30 -6.54 -13.15
CA GLY A 38 7.30 -5.51 -12.85
C GLY A 38 7.84 -4.38 -11.97
N THR A 39 7.53 -3.14 -12.35
CA THR A 39 7.85 -1.93 -11.57
C THR A 39 6.72 -1.52 -10.62
N GLY A 40 5.56 -2.17 -10.75
CA GLY A 40 4.33 -1.94 -9.98
C GLY A 40 3.22 -2.84 -10.51
N SER A 41 2.08 -2.84 -9.81
CA SER A 41 0.87 -3.54 -10.27
C SER A 41 -0.37 -2.98 -9.56
N PRO A 42 -1.57 -3.14 -10.13
CA PRO A 42 -2.79 -2.96 -9.35
C PRO A 42 -2.81 -3.95 -8.18
N CYS A 43 -3.32 -3.50 -7.02
CA CYS A 43 -3.37 -4.30 -5.81
C CYS A 43 -4.73 -4.15 -5.13
N ARG A 44 -5.25 -5.26 -4.57
CA ARG A 44 -6.37 -5.23 -3.64
C ARG A 44 -5.83 -4.98 -2.23
N VAL A 45 -5.77 -3.72 -1.83
CA VAL A 45 -5.33 -3.34 -0.49
C VAL A 45 -6.44 -3.64 0.52
N LEU A 46 -6.10 -4.35 1.59
CA LEU A 46 -6.98 -4.63 2.73
C LEU A 46 -6.40 -3.99 3.99
N ALA A 47 -7.28 -3.56 4.91
CA ALA A 47 -6.87 -3.06 6.21
C ALA A 47 -7.48 -3.93 7.33
N LEU A 48 -6.65 -4.40 8.24
CA LEU A 48 -7.09 -4.99 9.50
C LEU A 48 -7.16 -3.88 10.55
N VAL A 49 -8.33 -3.75 11.18
CA VAL A 49 -8.60 -2.72 12.18
C VAL A 49 -9.08 -3.43 13.44
N ALA A 50 -8.32 -3.28 14.53
CA ALA A 50 -8.77 -3.62 15.88
C ALA A 50 -9.28 -2.33 16.52
N TRP A 51 -10.52 -2.35 17.00
CA TRP A 51 -11.12 -1.25 17.75
C TRP A 51 -10.73 -1.34 19.22
#